data_AF-A0AAD3CI83-F1
#
_entry.id   AF-A0AAD3CI83-F1
#
_cell.length_a   1.000
_cell.length_b   1.000
_cell.length_c   1.000
_cell.angle_alpha   90.00
_cell.angle_beta   90.00
_cell.angle_gamma   90.00
#
_symmetry.space_group_name_H-M   'P 1'
#
loop_
_entity.id
_entity.type
_entity.pdbx_description
1 polymer ?
#
loop_
_entity_poly.entity_id
_entity_poly.type
_entity_poly.pdbx_seq_one_letter_code
_entity_poly.pdbx_strand_id
1 'polypeptide(L)'
;MKTVVGKAVESKEVQTLIIFLIYIDIFLFNVTQLSHSRLEEKHGDELAPDESESTVLVQIIEFFQNCILSLFTVELAATVYAFGSRFCSHYGYMFDLVLISIMTYENACSKGYSLYSMTRLLCFLRFWRCIPLLEILTNEVCNGRDAVQQKLFDKEKEIKMIEFELSGKDNICEKERNLRVNVEKKLKGYVQDIEMLKEALHIAAEDVARFAEQKENGEEVFFDSTPPTLQPKETRIVVNEDLSFQVVSN
;
A
#
# COMPACT_ATOMS: atom_id res chain seq x y z
N MET A 1 -0.82 -5.25 -32.21
CA MET A 1 0.61 -4.91 -32.20
C MET A 1 0.69 -3.39 -32.04
N LYS A 2 1.00 -2.87 -30.85
CA LYS A 2 1.18 -1.41 -30.68
C LYS A 2 2.48 -1.07 -31.42
N THR A 3 2.39 -0.35 -32.54
CA THR A 3 3.58 0.14 -33.25
C THR A 3 4.37 1.06 -32.31
N VAL A 4 5.69 1.14 -32.47
CA VAL A 4 6.56 2.04 -31.68
C VAL A 4 6.02 3.47 -31.71
N VAL A 5 5.44 3.86 -32.85
CA VAL A 5 4.74 5.13 -33.08
C VAL A 5 3.55 5.32 -32.13
N GLY A 6 2.71 4.30 -31.94
CA GLY A 6 1.58 4.38 -31.01
C GLY A 6 2.02 4.59 -29.56
N LYS A 7 3.14 3.98 -29.14
CA LYS A 7 3.72 4.24 -27.80
C LYS A 7 4.30 5.64 -27.67
N ALA A 8 4.90 6.18 -28.73
CA ALA A 8 5.43 7.54 -28.74
C ALA A 8 4.32 8.59 -28.70
N VAL A 9 3.22 8.38 -29.43
CA VAL A 9 2.03 9.26 -29.42
C VAL A 9 1.33 9.22 -28.05
N GLU A 10 1.30 8.08 -27.38
CA GLU A 10 0.72 7.92 -26.03
C GLU A 10 1.68 8.39 -24.91
N SER A 11 2.83 9.00 -25.25
CA SER A 11 3.77 9.51 -24.24
C SER A 11 3.22 10.75 -23.53
N LYS A 12 3.54 10.86 -22.24
CA LYS A 12 3.13 11.99 -21.39
C LYS A 12 3.63 13.33 -21.94
N GLU A 13 4.82 13.33 -22.52
CA GLU A 13 5.45 14.52 -23.11
C GLU A 13 4.65 15.04 -24.29
N VAL A 14 4.28 14.15 -25.22
CA VAL A 14 3.48 14.51 -26.41
C VAL A 14 2.08 14.98 -26.00
N GLN A 15 1.43 14.30 -25.06
CA GLN A 15 0.11 14.72 -24.57
C GLN A 15 0.13 16.06 -23.84
N THR A 16 1.18 16.33 -23.05
CA THR A 16 1.36 17.62 -22.37
C THR A 16 1.56 18.75 -23.38
N LEU A 17 2.36 18.49 -24.43
CA LEU A 17 2.59 19.43 -25.52
C LEU A 17 1.28 19.74 -26.27
N ILE A 18 0.50 18.73 -26.60
CA ILE A 18 -0.80 18.88 -27.31
C ILE A 18 -1.74 19.77 -26.49
N ILE A 19 -1.84 19.56 -25.19
CA ILE A 19 -2.73 20.35 -24.33
C ILE A 19 -2.23 21.78 -24.17
N PHE A 20 -0.92 21.96 -24.09
CA PHE A 20 -0.32 23.29 -24.13
C PHE A 20 -0.64 24.01 -25.45
N LEU A 21 -0.59 23.31 -26.59
CA LEU A 21 -1.01 23.84 -27.89
C LEU A 21 -2.50 24.19 -27.91
N ILE A 22 -3.37 23.38 -27.30
CA ILE A 22 -4.81 23.69 -27.17
C ILE A 22 -5.02 24.97 -26.34
N TYR A 23 -4.25 25.16 -25.26
CA TYR A 23 -4.34 26.37 -24.45
C TYR A 23 -3.93 27.62 -25.24
N ILE A 24 -2.82 27.55 -25.99
CA ILE A 24 -2.39 28.62 -26.88
C ILE A 24 -3.44 28.88 -27.96
N ASP A 25 -3.99 27.84 -28.58
CA ASP A 25 -5.02 27.96 -29.61
C ASP A 25 -6.27 28.69 -29.09
N ILE A 26 -6.77 28.32 -27.91
CA ILE A 26 -7.88 29.00 -27.25
C ILE A 26 -7.51 30.46 -26.97
N PHE A 27 -6.30 30.73 -26.48
CA PHE A 27 -5.84 32.10 -26.22
C PHE A 27 -5.80 32.94 -27.49
N LEU A 28 -5.18 32.44 -28.57
CA LEU A 28 -5.11 33.11 -29.86
C LEU A 28 -6.50 33.35 -30.45
N PHE A 29 -7.41 32.39 -30.32
CA PHE A 29 -8.80 32.55 -30.76
C PHE A 29 -9.50 33.69 -30.02
N ASN A 30 -9.35 33.77 -28.69
CA ASN A 30 -9.91 34.87 -27.91
C ASN A 30 -9.31 36.23 -28.30
N VAL A 31 -8.00 36.31 -28.56
CA VAL A 31 -7.36 37.53 -29.05
C VAL A 31 -7.90 37.93 -30.42
N THR A 32 -8.08 36.98 -31.34
CA THR A 32 -8.63 37.23 -32.68
C THR A 32 -10.06 37.75 -32.62
N GLN A 33 -10.89 37.15 -31.77
CA GLN A 33 -12.27 37.59 -31.52
C GLN A 33 -12.32 38.99 -30.92
N LEU A 34 -11.46 39.28 -29.94
CA LEU A 34 -11.36 40.60 -29.35
C LEU A 34 -10.93 41.64 -30.40
N SER A 35 -9.93 41.33 -31.24
CA SER A 35 -9.50 42.20 -32.34
C SER A 35 -10.61 42.46 -33.35
N HIS A 36 -11.39 41.45 -33.75
CA HIS A 36 -12.54 41.65 -34.64
C HIS A 36 -13.62 42.54 -34.02
N SER A 37 -13.95 42.34 -32.74
CA SER A 37 -14.94 43.19 -32.06
C SER A 37 -14.50 44.66 -31.97
N ARG A 38 -13.19 44.91 -31.86
CA ARG A 38 -12.61 46.26 -31.86
C ARG A 38 -12.59 46.90 -33.25
N LEU A 39 -12.47 46.10 -34.30
CA LEU A 39 -12.52 46.58 -35.68
C LEU A 39 -13.95 46.95 -36.09
N GLU A 40 -14.96 46.15 -35.70
CA GLU A 40 -16.37 46.48 -35.94
C GLU A 40 -16.80 47.75 -35.20
N GLU A 41 -16.30 47.99 -33.98
CA GLU A 41 -16.56 49.21 -33.20
C GLU A 41 -15.96 50.47 -33.87
N LYS A 42 -14.78 50.36 -34.49
CA LYS A 42 -14.11 51.48 -35.19
C LYS A 42 -14.70 51.80 -36.56
N HIS A 43 -15.24 50.81 -37.27
CA HIS A 43 -15.83 51.04 -38.60
C HIS A 43 -17.15 51.85 -38.55
N GLY A 44 -17.75 52.02 -37.36
CA GLY A 44 -18.89 52.91 -37.13
C GLY A 44 -18.53 54.37 -36.89
N ASP A 45 -17.26 54.71 -36.67
CA ASP A 45 -16.79 56.07 -36.38
C ASP A 45 -15.79 56.50 -37.47
N GLU A 46 -16.34 57.11 -38.53
CA GLU A 46 -15.67 57.54 -39.75
C GLU A 46 -14.63 58.65 -39.44
N LEU A 47 -13.37 58.31 -39.15
CA LEU A 47 -12.11 59.04 -39.46
C LEU A 47 -10.91 58.48 -38.66
N ALA A 48 -10.10 57.57 -39.23
CA ALA A 48 -8.66 57.46 -38.90
C ALA A 48 -7.88 56.54 -39.88
N PRO A 49 -6.64 56.89 -40.29
CA PRO A 49 -5.83 56.15 -41.29
C PRO A 49 -4.88 55.09 -40.68
N ASP A 50 -5.18 54.56 -39.48
CA ASP A 50 -4.27 53.65 -38.75
C ASP A 50 -4.70 52.17 -38.84
N GLU A 51 -5.45 51.79 -39.87
CA GLU A 51 -5.99 50.43 -40.09
C GLU A 51 -4.92 49.39 -40.49
N SER A 52 -3.71 49.83 -40.84
CA SER A 52 -2.70 48.92 -41.41
C SER A 52 -2.04 48.01 -40.36
N GLU A 53 -1.77 48.50 -39.14
CA GLU A 53 -1.05 47.71 -38.13
C GLU A 53 -1.93 46.63 -37.48
N SER A 54 -3.20 46.94 -37.20
CA SER A 54 -4.15 45.99 -36.60
C SER A 54 -4.47 44.84 -37.57
N THR A 55 -4.55 45.13 -38.87
CA THR A 55 -4.83 44.13 -39.90
C THR A 55 -3.68 43.12 -40.05
N VAL A 56 -2.43 43.57 -39.96
CA VAL A 56 -1.25 42.69 -40.04
C VAL A 56 -1.17 41.74 -38.84
N LEU A 57 -1.44 42.23 -37.63
CA LEU A 57 -1.43 41.38 -36.43
C LEU A 57 -2.50 40.29 -36.47
N VAL A 58 -3.71 40.62 -36.96
CA VAL A 58 -4.79 39.63 -37.13
C VAL A 58 -4.39 38.55 -38.13
N GLN A 59 -3.81 38.93 -39.28
CA GLN A 59 -3.33 37.97 -40.28
C GLN A 59 -2.24 37.03 -39.74
N ILE A 60 -1.32 37.55 -38.93
CA ILE A 60 -0.28 36.72 -38.29
C ILE A 60 -0.91 35.72 -37.33
N ILE A 61 -1.86 36.15 -36.51
CA ILE A 61 -2.54 35.27 -35.55
C ILE A 61 -3.35 34.18 -36.28
N GLU A 62 -4.08 34.54 -37.35
CA GLU A 62 -4.80 33.58 -38.20
C GLU A 62 -3.86 32.57 -38.84
N PHE A 63 -2.68 33.01 -39.30
CA PHE A 63 -1.65 32.10 -39.81
C PHE A 63 -1.16 31.12 -38.74
N PHE A 64 -0.92 31.60 -37.52
CA PHE A 64 -0.53 30.74 -36.39
C PHE A 64 -1.62 29.74 -36.03
N GLN A 65 -2.89 30.15 -35.99
CA GLN A 65 -4.02 29.25 -35.77
C GLN A 65 -4.12 28.16 -36.83
N ASN A 66 -3.94 28.52 -38.10
CA ASN A 66 -3.90 27.58 -39.21
C ASN A 66 -2.74 26.59 -39.10
N CYS A 67 -1.57 27.06 -38.63
CA CYS A 67 -0.42 26.20 -38.35
C CYS A 67 -0.72 25.20 -37.23
N ILE A 68 -1.34 25.64 -36.13
CA ILE A 68 -1.73 24.78 -35.01
C ILE A 68 -2.78 23.74 -35.45
N LEU A 69 -3.78 24.15 -36.24
CA LEU A 69 -4.77 23.23 -36.82
C LEU A 69 -4.13 22.17 -37.72
N SER A 70 -3.12 22.57 -38.52
CA SER A 70 -2.35 21.64 -39.34
C SER A 70 -1.59 20.62 -38.48
N LEU A 71 -0.94 21.05 -37.39
CA LEU A 71 -0.27 20.16 -36.45
C LEU A 71 -1.23 19.14 -35.83
N PHE A 72 -2.43 19.58 -35.41
CA PHE A 72 -3.45 18.65 -34.90
C PHE A 72 -3.95 17.67 -35.97
N THR A 73 -4.06 18.12 -37.23
CA THR A 73 -4.43 17.24 -38.34
C THR A 73 -3.37 16.16 -38.57
N VAL A 74 -2.09 16.54 -38.53
CA VAL A 74 -0.96 15.60 -38.66
C VAL A 74 -0.92 14.62 -37.48
N GLU A 75 -1.13 15.10 -36.25
CA GLU A 75 -1.18 14.27 -35.06
C GLU A 75 -2.34 13.26 -35.12
N LEU A 76 -3.53 13.71 -35.52
CA LEU A 76 -4.68 12.85 -35.73
C LEU A 76 -4.40 11.81 -36.82
N ALA A 77 -3.79 12.21 -37.93
CA ALA A 77 -3.40 11.29 -38.99
C ALA A 77 -2.39 10.24 -38.50
N ALA A 78 -1.40 10.65 -37.69
CA ALA A 78 -0.44 9.74 -37.07
C ALA A 78 -1.14 8.77 -36.10
N THR A 79 -2.15 9.24 -35.36
CA THR A 79 -2.95 8.42 -34.45
C THR A 79 -3.80 7.41 -35.22
N VAL A 80 -4.50 7.84 -36.28
CA VAL A 80 -5.26 6.94 -37.17
C VAL A 80 -4.32 5.91 -37.80
N TYR A 81 -3.14 6.31 -38.25
CA TYR A 81 -2.14 5.42 -38.82
C TYR A 81 -1.61 4.41 -37.79
N ALA A 82 -1.34 4.85 -36.56
CA ALA A 82 -0.81 3.99 -35.50
C ALA A 82 -1.81 2.94 -35.00
N PHE A 83 -3.09 3.31 -34.90
CA PHE A 83 -4.15 2.46 -34.34
C PHE A 83 -4.99 1.73 -35.39
N GLY A 84 -5.00 2.18 -36.65
CA GLY A 84 -5.73 1.57 -37.75
C GLY A 84 -7.21 1.40 -37.45
N SER A 85 -7.79 0.23 -37.73
CA SER A 85 -9.22 -0.04 -37.52
C SER A 85 -9.65 -0.03 -36.04
N ARG A 86 -8.72 -0.19 -35.10
CA ARG A 86 -9.03 -0.11 -33.66
C ARG A 86 -9.31 1.32 -33.20
N PHE A 87 -8.89 2.31 -33.98
CA PHE A 87 -9.22 3.72 -33.77
C PHE A 87 -10.75 3.94 -33.70
N CYS A 88 -11.49 3.30 -34.61
CA CYS A 88 -12.94 3.43 -34.71
C CYS A 88 -13.71 2.83 -33.52
N SER A 89 -13.05 2.02 -32.68
CA SER A 89 -13.68 1.41 -31.51
C SER A 89 -13.73 2.35 -30.31
N HIS A 90 -12.98 3.46 -30.32
CA HIS A 90 -12.89 4.37 -29.19
C HIS A 90 -13.65 5.67 -29.49
N TYR A 91 -14.74 5.91 -28.76
CA TYR A 91 -15.62 7.06 -28.97
C TYR A 91 -14.88 8.40 -28.93
N GLY A 92 -13.89 8.56 -28.04
CA GLY A 92 -13.13 9.81 -27.93
C GLY A 92 -12.31 10.14 -29.19
N TYR A 93 -11.77 9.12 -29.87
CA TYR A 93 -10.96 9.33 -31.07
C TYR A 93 -11.81 9.62 -32.30
N MET A 94 -12.97 8.95 -32.41
CA MET A 94 -13.95 9.24 -33.46
C MET A 94 -14.52 10.65 -33.36
N PHE A 95 -14.82 11.07 -32.13
CA PHE A 95 -15.30 12.42 -31.87
C PHE A 95 -14.29 13.46 -32.33
N ASP A 96 -13.03 13.28 -31.96
CA ASP A 96 -11.95 14.17 -32.35
C ASP A 96 -11.71 14.20 -33.88
N LEU A 97 -11.79 13.05 -34.54
CA LEU A 97 -11.71 12.97 -36.00
C LEU A 97 -12.80 13.80 -36.68
N VAL A 98 -14.02 13.72 -36.19
CA VAL A 98 -15.15 14.51 -36.72
C VAL A 98 -14.92 16.00 -36.48
N LEU A 99 -14.46 16.40 -35.30
CA LEU A 99 -14.18 17.81 -34.98
C LEU A 99 -13.11 18.41 -35.87
N ILE A 100 -11.95 17.75 -35.98
CA ILE A 100 -10.84 18.23 -36.81
C ILE A 100 -11.26 18.24 -38.28
N SER A 101 -12.03 17.25 -38.74
CA SER A 101 -12.54 17.23 -40.12
C SER A 101 -13.47 18.38 -40.44
N ILE A 102 -14.41 18.72 -39.54
CA ILE A 102 -15.32 19.86 -39.71
C ILE A 102 -14.52 21.17 -39.74
N MET A 103 -13.56 21.34 -38.83
CA MET A 103 -12.73 22.54 -38.77
C MET A 103 -11.85 22.71 -40.00
N THR A 104 -11.18 21.65 -40.46
CA THR A 104 -10.34 21.70 -41.66
C THR A 104 -11.20 21.93 -42.90
N TYR A 105 -12.40 21.35 -42.97
CA TYR A 105 -13.34 21.59 -44.05
C TYR A 105 -13.83 23.05 -44.07
N GLU A 106 -14.19 23.61 -42.92
CA GLU A 106 -14.60 25.02 -42.82
C GLU A 106 -13.47 25.95 -43.26
N ASN A 107 -12.25 25.72 -42.79
CA ASN A 107 -11.08 26.51 -43.17
C ASN A 107 -10.76 26.41 -44.68
N ALA A 108 -10.96 25.24 -45.29
CA ALA A 108 -10.68 25.01 -46.70
C ALA A 108 -11.77 25.55 -47.64
N CYS A 109 -13.04 25.40 -47.29
CA CYS A 109 -14.18 25.71 -48.16
C CYS A 109 -14.81 27.08 -47.89
N SER A 110 -14.71 27.62 -46.67
CA SER A 110 -15.44 28.82 -46.28
C SER A 110 -14.54 30.06 -46.31
N LYS A 111 -14.46 30.71 -47.47
CA LYS A 111 -13.93 32.09 -47.59
C LYS A 111 -14.97 33.16 -47.21
N GLY A 112 -16.12 32.79 -46.64
CA GLY A 112 -17.27 33.70 -46.48
C GLY A 112 -18.18 33.40 -45.30
N TYR A 113 -17.97 34.15 -44.21
CA TYR A 113 -18.95 34.79 -43.32
C TYR A 113 -20.09 34.03 -42.59
N SER A 114 -20.36 32.73 -42.76
CA SER A 114 -21.60 32.16 -42.17
C SER A 114 -21.49 31.38 -40.85
N LEU A 115 -20.30 30.99 -40.37
CA LEU A 115 -20.19 29.98 -39.27
C LEU A 115 -19.32 30.39 -38.08
N TYR A 116 -19.01 31.68 -37.94
CA TYR A 116 -18.25 32.21 -36.78
C TYR A 116 -18.85 31.83 -35.41
N SER A 117 -20.16 31.63 -35.31
CA SER A 117 -20.79 31.18 -34.06
C SER A 117 -20.52 29.71 -33.73
N MET A 118 -20.38 28.86 -34.75
CA MET A 118 -20.14 27.42 -34.57
C MET A 118 -18.67 27.14 -34.23
N THR A 119 -17.73 27.87 -34.85
CA THR A 119 -16.30 27.76 -34.53
C THR A 119 -16.01 28.03 -33.06
N ARG A 120 -16.71 29.00 -32.44
CA ARG A 120 -16.59 29.28 -31.01
C ARG A 120 -16.97 28.08 -30.13
N LEU A 121 -18.06 27.37 -30.46
CA LEU A 121 -18.50 26.18 -29.72
C LEU A 121 -17.53 25.00 -29.93
N LEU A 122 -17.04 24.86 -31.15
CA LEU A 122 -16.04 23.87 -31.55
C LEU A 122 -14.71 24.06 -30.77
N CYS A 123 -14.30 25.30 -30.48
CA CYS A 123 -13.15 25.58 -29.60
C CYS A 123 -13.37 25.10 -28.16
N PHE A 124 -14.55 25.30 -27.57
CA PHE A 124 -14.85 24.77 -26.23
C PHE A 124 -14.91 23.25 -26.21
N LEU A 125 -15.36 22.65 -27.31
CA LEU A 125 -15.47 21.20 -27.44
C LEU A 125 -14.10 20.51 -27.46
N ARG A 126 -13.04 21.21 -27.87
CA ARG A 126 -11.65 20.74 -27.74
C ARG A 126 -11.21 20.53 -26.29
N PHE A 127 -11.88 21.14 -25.31
CA PHE A 127 -11.60 20.91 -23.89
C PHE A 127 -11.86 19.46 -23.45
N TRP A 128 -12.67 18.71 -24.21
CA TRP A 128 -12.84 17.27 -24.01
C TRP A 128 -11.50 16.51 -24.06
N ARG A 129 -10.53 16.96 -24.88
CA ARG A 129 -9.19 16.35 -24.95
C ARG A 129 -8.37 16.46 -23.65
N CYS A 130 -8.80 17.27 -22.68
CA CYS A 130 -8.19 17.33 -21.36
C CYS A 130 -8.56 16.13 -20.47
N ILE A 131 -9.67 15.44 -20.74
CA ILE A 131 -10.18 14.34 -19.89
C ILE A 131 -9.20 13.15 -19.84
N PRO A 132 -8.66 12.63 -20.97
CA PRO A 132 -7.68 11.55 -20.93
C PRO A 132 -6.39 11.91 -20.16
N LEU A 133 -5.97 13.18 -20.16
CA LEU A 133 -4.80 13.61 -19.37
C LEU A 133 -5.10 13.58 -17.87
N LEU A 134 -6.30 14.05 -17.47
CA LEU A 134 -6.73 13.94 -16.07
C LEU A 134 -6.75 12.49 -15.62
N GLU A 135 -7.17 11.56 -16.47
CA GLU A 135 -7.12 10.13 -16.19
C GLU A 135 -5.68 9.62 -16.03
N ILE A 136 -4.76 10.02 -16.91
CA ILE A 136 -3.35 9.62 -16.83
C ILE A 136 -2.66 10.19 -15.59
N LEU A 137 -2.89 11.46 -15.27
CA LEU A 137 -2.34 12.12 -14.09
C LEU A 137 -2.92 11.52 -12.81
N THR A 138 -4.23 11.22 -12.81
CA THR A 138 -4.89 10.53 -11.70
C THR A 138 -4.33 9.12 -11.52
N ASN A 139 -4.16 8.37 -12.60
CA ASN A 139 -3.58 7.04 -12.57
C ASN A 139 -2.12 7.05 -12.09
N GLU A 140 -1.33 8.07 -12.42
CA GLU A 140 0.02 8.21 -11.89
C GLU A 140 0.03 8.48 -10.39
N VAL A 141 -0.83 9.38 -9.92
CA VAL A 141 -0.99 9.67 -8.49
C VAL A 141 -1.50 8.43 -7.74
N CYS A 142 -2.45 7.69 -8.31
CA CYS A 142 -2.96 6.43 -7.78
C CYS A 142 -1.86 5.35 -7.74
N ASN A 143 -1.11 5.14 -8.82
CA ASN A 143 -0.01 4.18 -8.86
C ASN A 143 1.08 4.54 -7.84
N GLY A 144 1.38 5.83 -7.65
CA GLY A 144 2.29 6.29 -6.61
C GLY A 144 1.78 5.96 -5.21
N ARG A 145 0.48 6.16 -4.96
CA ARG A 145 -0.16 5.79 -3.70
C ARG A 145 -0.14 4.28 -3.46
N ASP A 146 -0.43 3.48 -4.48
CA ASP A 146 -0.46 2.02 -4.37
C ASP A 146 0.93 1.46 -4.05
N ALA A 147 1.98 2.01 -4.66
CA ALA A 147 3.36 1.64 -4.37
C ALA A 147 3.77 1.97 -2.92
N VAL A 148 3.29 3.10 -2.38
CA VAL A 148 3.52 3.48 -0.97
C VAL A 148 2.70 2.58 -0.04
N GLN A 149 1.45 2.29 -0.38
CA GLN A 149 0.57 1.42 0.39
C GLN A 149 1.13 0.00 0.47
N GLN A 150 1.70 -0.53 -0.62
CA GLN A 150 2.37 -1.82 -0.62
C GLN A 150 3.57 -1.85 0.35
N LYS A 151 4.40 -0.80 0.36
CA LYS A 151 5.51 -0.68 1.31
C LYS A 151 5.05 -0.65 2.77
N LEU A 152 3.91 -0.02 3.05
CA LEU A 152 3.31 -0.01 4.39
C LEU A 152 2.84 -1.40 4.80
N PHE A 153 2.17 -2.14 3.90
CA PHE A 153 1.77 -3.53 4.18
C PHE A 153 2.96 -4.45 4.45
N ASP A 154 4.05 -4.31 3.69
CA ASP A 154 5.27 -5.08 3.91
C ASP A 154 5.90 -4.79 5.28
N LYS A 155 5.92 -3.51 5.68
CA LYS A 155 6.43 -3.08 6.99
C LYS A 155 5.53 -3.54 8.14
N GLU A 156 4.21 -3.49 7.97
CA GLU A 156 3.27 -3.99 8.97
C GLU A 156 3.43 -5.50 9.18
N LYS A 157 3.67 -6.25 8.10
CA LYS A 157 3.95 -7.69 8.18
C LYS A 157 5.25 -8.00 8.91
N GLU A 158 6.30 -7.20 8.68
CA GLU A 158 7.58 -7.31 9.38
C GLU A 158 7.42 -7.06 10.89
N ILE A 159 6.67 -6.02 11.28
CA ILE A 159 6.38 -5.73 12.68
C ILE A 159 5.64 -6.89 13.34
N LYS A 160 4.59 -7.42 12.71
CA LYS A 160 3.83 -8.56 13.25
C LYS A 160 4.68 -9.82 13.42
N MET A 161 5.64 -10.06 12.52
CA MET A 161 6.56 -11.19 12.64
C MET A 161 7.49 -11.01 13.86
N ILE A 162 8.02 -9.81 14.06
CA ILE A 162 8.86 -9.49 15.23
C ILE A 162 8.06 -9.61 16.53
N GLU A 163 6.82 -9.13 16.56
CA GLU A 163 5.93 -9.27 17.72
C GLU A 163 5.65 -10.73 18.06
N PHE A 164 5.45 -11.58 17.04
CA PHE A 164 5.28 -13.01 17.24
C PHE A 164 6.55 -13.67 17.81
N GLU A 165 7.73 -13.30 17.30
CA GLU A 165 9.01 -13.79 17.84
C GLU A 165 9.25 -13.33 19.29
N LEU A 166 8.89 -12.10 19.63
CA LEU A 166 8.96 -11.58 21.00
C LEU A 166 8.03 -12.34 21.94
N SER A 167 6.77 -12.54 21.54
CA SER A 167 5.81 -13.33 22.31
C SER A 167 6.29 -14.79 22.49
N GLY A 168 6.91 -15.36 21.45
CA GLY A 168 7.54 -16.68 21.53
C GLY A 168 8.67 -16.73 22.57
N LYS A 169 9.55 -15.73 22.60
CA LYS A 169 10.64 -15.64 23.59
C LYS A 169 10.14 -15.41 25.01
N ASP A 170 9.13 -14.56 25.19
CA ASP A 170 8.53 -14.31 26.51
C ASP A 170 7.94 -15.59 27.12
N ASN A 171 7.24 -16.40 26.31
CA ASN A 171 6.71 -17.70 26.73
C ASN A 171 7.82 -18.68 27.16
N ILE A 172 8.98 -18.65 26.50
CA ILE A 172 10.14 -19.49 26.86
C ILE A 172 10.75 -19.02 28.18
N CYS A 173 10.95 -17.70 28.33
CA CYS A 173 11.45 -17.10 29.57
C CYS A 173 10.54 -17.43 30.77
N GLU A 174 9.23 -17.39 30.59
CA GLU A 174 8.26 -17.74 31.63
C GLU A 174 8.36 -19.23 32.02
N LYS A 175 8.46 -20.13 31.03
CA LYS A 175 8.67 -21.56 31.29
C LYS A 175 9.97 -21.81 32.05
N GLU A 176 11.06 -21.17 31.66
CA GLU A 176 12.34 -21.31 32.37
C GLU A 176 12.24 -20.80 33.82
N ARG A 177 11.58 -19.65 34.02
CA ARG A 177 11.33 -19.11 35.36
C ARG A 177 10.52 -20.09 36.23
N ASN A 178 9.46 -20.67 35.69
CA ASN A 178 8.63 -21.65 36.38
C ASN A 178 9.41 -22.93 36.72
N LEU A 179 10.28 -23.40 35.80
CA LEU A 179 11.17 -24.52 36.06
C LEU A 179 12.17 -24.22 37.19
N ARG A 180 12.78 -23.03 37.20
CA ARG A 180 13.69 -22.61 38.28
C ARG A 180 13.00 -22.58 39.64
N VAL A 181 11.80 -22.02 39.71
CA VAL A 181 10.98 -22.01 40.95
C VAL A 181 10.66 -23.43 41.41
N ASN A 182 10.29 -24.32 40.49
CA ASN A 182 10.01 -25.72 40.80
C ASN A 182 11.24 -26.47 41.30
N VAL A 183 12.42 -26.24 40.70
CA VAL A 183 13.68 -26.84 41.17
C VAL A 183 14.05 -26.31 42.55
N GLU A 184 13.93 -25.01 42.80
CA GLU A 184 14.20 -24.42 44.12
C GLU A 184 13.26 -25.00 45.19
N LYS A 185 11.98 -25.19 44.87
CA LYS A 185 11.01 -25.83 45.76
C LYS A 185 11.40 -27.27 46.09
N LYS A 186 11.82 -28.05 45.09
CA LYS A 186 12.33 -29.42 45.30
C LYS A 186 13.59 -29.44 46.16
N LEU A 187 14.52 -28.52 45.91
CA LEU A 187 15.76 -28.40 46.68
C LEU A 187 15.46 -28.10 48.16
N LYS A 188 14.54 -27.17 48.44
CA LYS A 188 14.07 -26.89 49.81
C LYS A 188 13.42 -28.11 50.47
N GLY A 189 12.62 -28.87 49.72
CA GLY A 189 12.06 -30.13 50.19
C GLY A 189 13.14 -31.13 50.59
N TYR A 190 14.15 -31.35 49.74
CA TYR A 190 15.27 -32.25 50.07
C TYR A 190 16.09 -31.79 51.28
N VAL A 191 16.28 -30.49 51.47
CA VAL A 191 16.96 -29.96 52.67
C VAL A 191 16.16 -30.30 53.93
N GLN A 192 14.84 -30.12 53.91
CA GLN A 192 13.95 -30.46 55.03
C GLN A 192 13.95 -31.97 55.30
N ASP A 193 13.92 -32.80 54.26
CA ASP A 193 13.97 -34.26 54.39
C ASP A 193 15.30 -34.72 55.01
N ILE A 194 16.44 -34.13 54.59
CA ILE A 194 17.76 -34.43 55.18
C ILE A 194 17.81 -34.03 56.66
N GLU A 195 17.26 -32.86 57.01
CA GLU A 195 17.21 -32.39 58.39
C GLU A 195 16.34 -33.32 59.26
N MET A 196 15.18 -33.74 58.75
CA MET A 196 14.32 -34.74 59.39
C MET A 196 15.04 -36.09 59.55
N LEU A 197 15.74 -36.55 58.53
CA LEU A 197 16.48 -37.81 58.57
C LEU A 197 17.64 -37.76 59.58
N LYS A 198 18.32 -36.62 59.67
CA LYS A 198 19.38 -36.37 60.64
C LYS A 198 18.83 -36.39 62.08
N GLU A 199 17.68 -35.77 62.30
CA GLU A 199 17.00 -35.77 63.60
C GLU A 199 16.57 -37.18 64.00
N ALA A 200 15.93 -37.92 63.09
CA ALA A 200 15.54 -39.31 63.33
C ALA A 200 16.75 -40.21 63.65
N LEU A 201 17.87 -40.02 62.95
CA LEU A 201 19.12 -40.72 63.22
C LEU A 201 19.70 -40.36 64.60
N HIS A 202 19.63 -39.08 64.99
CA HIS A 202 20.09 -38.62 66.29
C HIS A 202 19.30 -39.26 67.43
N ILE A 203 17.96 -39.26 67.33
CA ILE A 203 17.06 -39.93 68.29
C ILE A 203 17.38 -41.43 68.37
N ALA A 204 17.50 -42.10 67.22
CA ALA A 204 17.82 -43.53 67.19
C ALA A 204 19.19 -43.84 67.83
N ALA A 205 20.20 -43.00 67.61
CA ALA A 205 21.51 -43.16 68.23
C ALA A 205 21.46 -42.91 69.75
N GLU A 206 20.70 -41.91 70.21
CA GLU A 206 20.49 -41.63 71.64
C GLU A 206 19.76 -42.78 72.34
N ASP A 207 18.72 -43.33 71.71
CA ASP A 207 18.00 -44.51 72.23
C ASP A 207 18.94 -45.70 72.37
N VAL A 208 19.75 -46.02 71.36
CA VAL A 208 20.73 -47.12 71.42
C VAL A 208 21.76 -46.90 72.53
N ALA A 209 22.25 -45.67 72.73
CA ALA A 209 23.16 -45.35 73.82
C ALA A 209 22.52 -45.56 75.19
N ARG A 210 21.27 -45.11 75.39
CA ARG A 210 20.49 -45.35 76.63
C ARG A 210 20.26 -46.84 76.87
N PHE A 211 19.95 -47.62 75.82
CA PHE A 211 19.80 -49.06 75.93
C PHE A 211 21.11 -49.77 76.32
N ALA A 212 22.27 -49.28 75.84
CA ALA A 212 23.57 -49.83 76.22
C ALA A 212 23.89 -49.58 77.70
N GLU A 213 23.61 -48.39 78.23
CA GLU A 213 23.79 -48.04 79.65
C GLU A 213 22.88 -48.87 80.58
N GLN A 214 21.64 -49.16 80.15
CA GLN A 214 20.73 -50.03 80.91
C GLN A 214 21.21 -51.49 80.96
N LYS A 215 21.92 -51.96 79.92
CA LYS A 215 22.45 -53.33 79.86
C LYS A 215 23.67 -53.55 80.76
N GLU A 216 24.46 -52.51 81.06
CA GLU A 216 25.57 -52.56 82.03
C GLU A 216 25.09 -52.59 83.49
N ASN A 217 23.86 -52.12 83.78
CA ASN A 217 23.29 -52.08 85.14
C ASN A 217 22.47 -53.31 85.56
N GLY A 218 22.46 -54.39 84.77
CA GLY A 218 21.98 -55.69 85.24
C GLY A 218 20.47 -55.82 85.46
N GLU A 219 19.65 -55.40 84.50
CA GLU A 219 18.25 -55.84 84.41
C GLU A 219 17.95 -56.47 83.05
N GLU A 220 17.54 -57.74 83.05
CA GLU A 220 16.97 -58.41 81.89
C GLU A 220 15.60 -57.79 81.57
N VAL A 221 15.52 -57.04 80.48
CA VAL A 221 14.24 -56.60 79.90
C VAL A 221 13.85 -57.57 78.78
N PHE A 222 12.75 -58.27 79.01
CA PHE A 222 12.04 -59.15 78.10
C PHE A 222 11.61 -58.39 76.84
N PHE A 223 12.09 -58.85 75.68
CA PHE A 223 11.75 -58.30 74.36
C PHE A 223 10.62 -59.14 73.74
N ASP A 224 9.45 -58.54 73.56
CA ASP A 224 8.43 -59.10 72.66
C ASP A 224 8.88 -58.87 71.22
N SER A 225 9.28 -59.96 70.57
CA SER A 225 9.84 -59.99 69.23
C SER A 225 8.71 -60.09 68.21
N THR A 226 7.97 -58.99 68.02
CA THR A 226 7.05 -58.87 66.89
C THR A 226 7.46 -57.69 66.00
N PRO A 227 8.16 -57.90 64.89
CA PRO A 227 8.50 -56.83 63.96
C PRO A 227 7.22 -56.30 63.29
N PRO A 228 6.98 -54.98 63.21
CA PRO A 228 5.88 -54.46 62.42
C PRO A 228 6.11 -54.83 60.96
N THR A 229 5.19 -55.62 60.42
CA THR A 229 5.18 -56.02 59.01
C THR A 229 4.91 -54.77 58.17
N LEU A 230 5.97 -54.15 57.66
CA LEU A 230 5.88 -53.11 56.64
C LEU A 230 5.39 -53.75 55.34
N GLN A 231 4.11 -53.61 55.05
CA GLN A 231 3.60 -53.93 53.71
C GLN A 231 4.22 -52.96 52.71
N PRO A 232 4.78 -53.45 51.59
CA PRO A 232 5.30 -52.59 50.55
C PRO A 232 4.12 -51.86 49.89
N LYS A 233 3.99 -50.56 50.15
CA LYS A 233 3.07 -49.71 49.39
C LYS A 233 3.70 -49.49 48.01
N GLU A 234 3.33 -50.33 47.04
CA GLU A 234 3.72 -50.17 45.64
C GLU A 234 3.13 -48.86 45.09
N THR A 235 3.96 -47.82 45.01
CA THR A 235 3.61 -46.59 44.31
C THR A 235 3.84 -46.79 42.82
N ARG A 236 2.81 -47.22 42.09
CA ARG A 236 2.87 -47.35 40.63
C ARG A 236 2.71 -45.97 39.99
N ILE A 237 3.79 -45.42 39.45
CA ILE A 237 3.78 -44.17 38.69
C ILE A 237 3.25 -44.48 37.29
N VAL A 238 2.01 -44.08 37.00
CA VAL A 238 1.46 -44.13 35.64
C VAL A 238 1.74 -42.78 34.97
N VAL A 239 2.61 -42.79 33.97
CA VAL A 239 2.88 -41.62 33.12
C VAL A 239 1.81 -41.59 32.03
N ASN A 240 0.85 -40.69 32.15
CA ASN A 240 -0.04 -40.34 31.03
C ASN A 240 0.65 -39.33 30.12
N GLU A 241 0.40 -39.45 28.81
CA GLU A 241 1.03 -38.65 27.74
C GLU A 241 0.76 -37.14 27.81
N ASP A 242 -0.10 -36.68 28.72
CA ASP A 242 -0.50 -35.26 28.86
C ASP A 242 0.24 -34.46 29.96
N LEU A 243 1.40 -34.94 30.47
CA LEU A 243 2.30 -34.16 31.34
C LEU A 243 1.65 -33.56 32.62
N SER A 244 0.51 -34.10 33.07
CA SER A 244 -0.14 -33.70 34.34
C SER A 244 0.07 -34.77 35.41
N PHE A 245 0.74 -34.39 36.51
CA PHE A 245 0.97 -35.27 37.66
C PHE A 245 -0.21 -35.15 38.64
N GLN A 246 -1.05 -36.18 38.72
CA GLN A 246 -1.98 -36.36 39.84
C GLN A 246 -1.48 -37.47 40.76
N VAL A 247 -1.24 -37.13 42.02
CA VAL A 247 -0.94 -38.10 43.07
C VAL A 247 -2.27 -38.56 43.67
N VAL A 248 -2.68 -39.78 43.33
CA VAL A 248 -3.85 -40.43 43.95
C VAL A 248 -3.33 -41.40 45.01
N SER A 249 -3.62 -41.11 46.27
CA SER A 249 -3.37 -42.00 47.39
C SER A 249 -4.62 -42.82 47.68
N ASN A 250 -4.51 -44.15 47.60
CA ASN A 250 -5.43 -45.06 48.31
C ASN A 250 -4.96 -45.25 49.76
#